data_AF-A0A832TFZ6-F1
#
_entry.id   AF-A0A832TFZ6-F1
#
_cell.length_a   1.000
_cell.length_b   1.000
_cell.length_c   1.000
_cell.angle_alpha   90.00
_cell.angle_beta   90.00
_cell.angle_gamma   90.00
#
_symmetry.space_group_name_H-M   'P 1'
#
loop_
_entity.id
_entity.type
_entity.pdbx_description
1 polymer ?
#
loop_
_entity_poly.entity_id
_entity_poly.type
_entity_poly.pdbx_seq_one_letter_code
_entity_poly.pdbx_strand_id
1 'polypeptide(L)'
;MMQVFLYKMNGNKLVPHDNGDIIVIVDRIGVKVFNKNGNEITNYSFSFLGDESLLLEKLNELEKITGVKVDVNYALAYPDIRSRRLKLNQLIGYVFEEYVFSVLSKYYKVERNKKIYDYIYGMKVHNKPDFIVEGKIAIEAKVGDYNNEQIREYEKKFPIGAIVFPWSGNCKASKWICFYYFVKDPERLLRWIEFYIIK
;
A
#
# COMPACT_ATOMS: atom_id res chain seq x y z
N MET A 1 5.99 2.35 -16.33
CA MET A 1 5.64 1.81 -17.65
C MET A 1 4.29 2.40 -17.98
N MET A 2 4.20 3.12 -19.09
CA MET A 2 2.97 3.73 -19.55
C MET A 2 2.00 2.64 -20.01
N GLN A 3 0.73 2.76 -19.63
CA GLN A 3 -0.35 1.89 -20.06
C GLN A 3 -1.45 2.73 -20.69
N VAL A 4 -2.10 2.18 -21.72
CA VAL A 4 -3.13 2.87 -22.48
C VAL A 4 -4.34 1.96 -22.58
N PHE A 5 -5.51 2.51 -22.27
CA PHE A 5 -6.78 1.80 -22.28
C PHE A 5 -7.83 2.58 -23.06
N LEU A 6 -8.79 1.86 -23.62
CA LEU A 6 -9.89 2.44 -24.37
C LEU A 6 -11.19 2.39 -23.56
N TYR A 7 -11.92 3.50 -23.60
CA TYR A 7 -13.13 3.74 -22.83
C TYR A 7 -14.19 4.40 -23.71
N LYS A 8 -15.45 4.30 -23.28
CA LYS A 8 -16.55 5.15 -23.77
C LYS A 8 -17.00 6.09 -22.66
N MET A 9 -17.43 7.27 -23.06
CA MET A 9 -18.10 8.21 -22.15
C MET A 9 -19.60 7.93 -22.13
N ASN A 10 -20.17 7.73 -20.94
CA ASN A 10 -21.60 7.69 -20.69
C ASN A 10 -21.96 8.78 -19.67
N GLY A 11 -22.46 9.91 -20.14
CA GLY A 11 -22.56 11.12 -19.31
C GLY A 11 -21.17 11.63 -18.91
N ASN A 12 -20.87 11.66 -17.61
CA ASN A 12 -19.53 11.97 -17.08
C ASN A 12 -18.76 10.71 -16.63
N LYS A 13 -19.27 9.52 -16.97
CA LYS A 13 -18.72 8.24 -16.54
C LYS A 13 -17.92 7.57 -17.65
N LEU A 14 -16.69 7.20 -17.34
CA LEU A 14 -15.84 6.38 -18.19
C LEU A 14 -16.12 4.90 -17.93
N VAL A 15 -16.60 4.21 -18.98
CA VAL A 15 -16.85 2.75 -18.98
C VAL A 15 -15.82 2.07 -19.89
N PRO A 16 -15.08 1.04 -19.41
CA PRO A 16 -14.10 0.34 -20.24
C PRO A 16 -14.74 -0.25 -21.49
N HIS A 17 -14.08 -0.13 -22.65
CA HIS A 17 -14.61 -0.64 -23.91
C HIS A 17 -13.52 -0.83 -24.96
N ASP A 18 -13.42 -2.01 -25.56
CA ASP A 18 -12.35 -2.36 -26.52
C ASP A 18 -12.32 -1.45 -27.76
N ASN A 19 -13.50 -1.05 -28.25
CA ASN A 19 -13.66 -0.07 -29.33
C ASN A 19 -14.10 1.31 -28.82
N GLY A 20 -13.56 1.75 -27.69
CA GLY A 20 -13.83 3.06 -27.10
C GLY A 20 -13.18 4.21 -27.88
N ASP A 21 -13.80 5.39 -27.85
CA ASP A 21 -13.29 6.62 -28.49
C ASP A 21 -12.61 7.58 -27.49
N ILE A 22 -12.53 7.17 -26.22
CA ILE A 22 -11.78 7.84 -25.17
C ILE A 22 -10.52 7.03 -24.86
N ILE A 23 -9.37 7.71 -24.84
CA ILE A 23 -8.06 7.15 -24.54
C ILE A 23 -7.69 7.53 -23.11
N VAL A 24 -7.48 6.53 -22.26
CA VAL A 24 -7.01 6.71 -20.88
C VAL A 24 -5.56 6.26 -20.80
N ILE A 25 -4.69 7.17 -20.38
CA ILE A 25 -3.25 6.93 -20.23
C ILE A 25 -2.92 6.91 -18.74
N VAL A 26 -2.31 5.81 -18.29
CA VAL A 26 -1.79 5.65 -16.94
C VAL A 26 -0.27 5.63 -17.02
N ASP A 27 0.39 6.60 -16.39
CA ASP A 27 1.86 6.59 -16.25
C ASP A 27 2.26 6.87 -14.79
N ARG A 28 3.00 5.91 -14.22
CA ARG A 28 3.31 5.88 -12.78
C ARG A 28 2.03 5.99 -11.95
N ILE A 29 1.80 7.13 -11.30
CA ILE A 29 0.59 7.44 -10.51
C ILE A 29 -0.33 8.44 -11.20
N GLY A 30 0.05 8.96 -12.38
CA GLY A 30 -0.73 9.94 -13.12
C GLY A 30 -1.72 9.29 -14.07
N VAL A 31 -2.91 9.89 -14.19
CA VAL A 31 -3.92 9.51 -15.16
C VAL A 31 -4.27 10.71 -16.03
N LYS A 32 -4.23 10.52 -17.34
CA LYS A 32 -4.69 11.50 -18.33
C LYS A 32 -5.73 10.87 -19.24
N VAL A 33 -6.73 11.65 -19.64
CA VAL A 33 -7.85 11.18 -20.44
C VAL A 33 -7.98 12.08 -21.65
N PHE A 34 -8.05 11.50 -22.85
CA PHE A 34 -8.16 12.23 -24.10
C PHE A 34 -9.33 11.69 -24.94
N ASN A 35 -10.00 12.55 -25.68
CA ASN A 35 -10.91 12.10 -26.73
C ASN A 35 -10.15 11.72 -28.01
N LYS A 36 -10.86 11.12 -28.98
CA LYS A 36 -10.33 10.77 -30.32
C LYS A 36 -9.71 11.93 -31.11
N ASN A 37 -10.01 13.18 -30.76
CA ASN A 37 -9.46 14.37 -31.41
C ASN A 37 -8.17 14.87 -30.72
N GLY A 38 -7.72 14.19 -29.66
CA GLY A 38 -6.52 14.57 -28.89
C GLY A 38 -6.77 15.62 -27.81
N ASN A 39 -8.02 16.02 -27.55
CA ASN A 39 -8.32 16.98 -26.49
C ASN A 39 -8.38 16.28 -25.13
N GLU A 40 -7.69 16.86 -24.15
CA GLU A 40 -7.71 16.37 -22.77
C GLU A 40 -9.08 16.61 -22.12
N ILE A 41 -9.58 15.60 -21.40
CA ILE A 41 -10.83 15.61 -20.65
C ILE A 41 -10.48 15.66 -19.16
N THR A 42 -10.96 16.69 -18.47
CA THR A 42 -10.68 16.90 -17.05
C THR A 42 -11.88 16.61 -16.14
N ASN A 43 -13.11 16.73 -16.64
CA ASN A 43 -14.32 16.44 -15.88
C ASN A 43 -14.83 15.02 -16.20
N TYR A 44 -14.32 14.03 -15.48
CA TYR A 44 -14.70 12.64 -15.64
C TYR A 44 -14.72 11.90 -14.29
N SER A 45 -15.36 10.73 -14.27
CA SER A 45 -15.17 9.75 -13.21
C SER A 45 -15.26 8.34 -13.79
N PHE A 46 -14.52 7.39 -13.25
CA PHE A 46 -14.63 6.00 -13.68
C PHE A 46 -15.91 5.35 -13.12
N SER A 47 -16.61 4.59 -13.96
CA SER A 47 -17.67 3.69 -13.49
C SER A 47 -17.08 2.56 -12.66
N PHE A 48 -17.77 2.13 -11.61
CA PHE A 48 -17.39 0.92 -10.86
C PHE A 48 -17.68 -0.35 -11.68
N LEU A 49 -16.83 -1.36 -11.49
CA LEU A 49 -16.91 -2.66 -12.17
C LEU A 49 -17.31 -3.79 -11.22
N GLY A 50 -17.38 -3.52 -9.91
CA GLY A 50 -17.72 -4.49 -8.88
C GLY A 50 -17.73 -3.84 -7.50
N ASP A 51 -16.91 -4.38 -6.61
CA ASP A 51 -16.86 -4.03 -5.18
C ASP A 51 -15.79 -2.98 -4.83
N GLU A 52 -15.36 -2.15 -5.79
CA GLU A 52 -14.36 -1.12 -5.53
C GLU A 52 -14.77 -0.19 -4.39
N SER A 53 -16.07 0.03 -4.18
CA SER A 53 -16.62 0.85 -3.09
C SER A 53 -16.09 0.46 -1.72
N LEU A 54 -16.00 -0.84 -1.41
CA LEU A 54 -15.52 -1.33 -0.11
C LEU A 54 -14.05 -0.99 0.14
N LEU A 55 -13.21 -1.06 -0.90
CA LEU A 55 -11.80 -0.70 -0.82
C LEU A 55 -11.63 0.82 -0.77
N LEU A 56 -12.44 1.57 -1.51
CA LEU A 56 -12.45 3.03 -1.48
C LEU A 56 -12.89 3.55 -0.11
N GLU A 57 -13.86 2.93 0.55
CA GLU A 57 -14.26 3.27 1.92
C GLU A 57 -13.12 3.08 2.91
N LYS A 58 -12.43 1.93 2.85
CA LYS A 58 -11.24 1.66 3.68
C LYS A 58 -10.12 2.67 3.44
N LEU A 59 -9.86 3.01 2.17
CA LEU A 59 -8.86 4.01 1.81
C LEU A 59 -9.27 5.39 2.36
N ASN A 60 -10.52 5.80 2.17
CA ASN A 60 -11.05 7.06 2.68
C ASN A 60 -10.97 7.16 4.22
N GLU A 61 -11.24 6.06 4.93
CA GLU A 61 -11.06 5.99 6.39
C GLU A 61 -9.60 6.25 6.77
N LEU A 62 -8.65 5.54 6.12
CA LEU A 62 -7.23 5.76 6.35
C LEU A 62 -6.80 7.19 6.00
N GLU A 63 -7.21 7.74 4.87
CA GLU A 63 -6.85 9.12 4.52
C GLU A 63 -7.35 10.14 5.55
N LYS A 64 -8.53 9.91 6.15
CA LYS A 64 -9.08 10.78 7.21
C LYS A 64 -8.26 10.71 8.49
N ILE A 65 -7.83 9.51 8.88
CA ILE A 65 -7.04 9.30 10.10
C ILE A 65 -5.61 9.80 9.94
N THR A 66 -5.02 9.54 8.77
CA THR A 66 -3.58 9.71 8.53
C THR A 66 -3.24 11.07 7.90
N GLY A 67 -4.20 11.71 7.23
CA GLY A 67 -3.99 12.91 6.43
C GLY A 67 -3.27 12.67 5.10
N VAL A 68 -2.82 11.45 4.81
CA VAL A 68 -2.14 11.10 3.56
C VAL A 68 -3.18 10.97 2.45
N LYS A 69 -3.03 11.75 1.39
CA LYS A 69 -3.94 11.77 0.24
C LYS A 69 -3.34 11.07 -0.98
N VAL A 70 -4.15 10.29 -1.69
CA VAL A 70 -3.75 9.61 -2.92
C VAL A 70 -4.79 9.79 -4.03
N ASP A 71 -4.33 9.81 -5.28
CA ASP A 71 -5.24 9.84 -6.43
C ASP A 71 -5.76 8.44 -6.76
N VAL A 72 -7.03 8.18 -6.46
CA VAL A 72 -7.69 6.91 -6.73
C VAL A 72 -7.90 6.65 -8.22
N ASN A 73 -7.85 7.68 -9.07
CA ASN A 73 -7.99 7.50 -10.52
C ASN A 73 -6.90 6.59 -11.07
N TYR A 74 -5.68 6.63 -10.50
CA TYR A 74 -4.61 5.69 -10.84
C TYR A 74 -5.07 4.24 -10.78
N ALA A 75 -5.84 3.87 -9.75
CA ALA A 75 -6.35 2.52 -9.62
C ALA A 75 -7.57 2.28 -10.52
N LEU A 76 -8.51 3.22 -10.57
CA LEU A 76 -9.77 3.08 -11.30
C LEU A 76 -9.61 3.17 -12.83
N ALA A 77 -8.48 3.66 -13.33
CA ALA A 77 -8.19 3.73 -14.76
C ALA A 77 -7.96 2.37 -15.43
N TYR A 78 -7.78 1.29 -14.66
CA TYR A 78 -7.61 -0.06 -15.21
C TYR A 78 -8.96 -0.63 -15.66
N PRO A 79 -9.01 -1.34 -16.81
CA PRO A 79 -10.28 -1.75 -17.42
C PRO A 79 -10.92 -2.98 -16.77
N ASP A 80 -10.21 -3.67 -15.88
CA ASP A 80 -10.67 -4.90 -15.23
C ASP A 80 -10.67 -4.80 -13.71
N ILE A 81 -11.63 -5.49 -13.08
CA ILE A 81 -11.81 -5.47 -11.61
C ILE A 81 -10.62 -6.03 -10.84
N ARG A 82 -9.89 -7.01 -11.39
CA ARG A 82 -8.76 -7.65 -10.70
C ARG A 82 -7.60 -6.65 -10.55
N SER A 83 -7.26 -5.95 -11.63
CA SER A 83 -6.24 -4.90 -11.61
C SER A 83 -6.65 -3.74 -10.71
N ARG A 84 -7.91 -3.28 -10.77
CA ARG A 84 -8.42 -2.22 -9.88
C ARG A 84 -8.29 -2.60 -8.41
N ARG A 85 -8.72 -3.80 -8.02
CA ARG A 85 -8.58 -4.30 -6.64
C ARG A 85 -7.11 -4.34 -6.21
N LEU A 86 -6.22 -4.83 -7.07
CA LEU A 86 -4.78 -4.87 -6.77
C LEU A 86 -4.24 -3.45 -6.52
N LYS A 87 -4.54 -2.50 -7.42
CA LYS A 87 -4.06 -1.11 -7.30
C LYS A 87 -4.66 -0.39 -6.11
N LEU A 88 -5.94 -0.58 -5.80
CA LEU A 88 -6.57 -0.04 -4.61
C LEU A 88 -5.91 -0.57 -3.33
N ASN A 89 -5.65 -1.89 -3.25
CA ASN A 89 -4.91 -2.45 -2.11
C ASN A 89 -3.48 -1.91 -1.99
N GLN A 90 -2.80 -1.65 -3.12
CA GLN A 90 -1.49 -0.99 -3.11
C GLN A 90 -1.56 0.43 -2.54
N LEU A 91 -2.61 1.20 -2.88
CA LEU A 91 -2.83 2.54 -2.32
C LEU A 91 -3.14 2.49 -0.82
N ILE A 92 -3.99 1.57 -0.37
CA ILE A 92 -4.29 1.33 1.06
C ILE A 92 -3.00 0.96 1.81
N GLY A 93 -2.20 0.05 1.25
CA GLY A 93 -0.90 -0.36 1.81
C GLY A 93 0.05 0.82 1.96
N TYR A 94 0.20 1.62 0.90
CA TYR A 94 1.04 2.83 0.91
C TYR A 94 0.60 3.82 1.97
N VAL A 95 -0.69 4.19 2.01
CA VAL A 95 -1.22 5.14 3.01
C VAL A 95 -0.97 4.64 4.44
N PHE A 96 -1.14 3.34 4.67
CA PHE A 96 -0.90 2.75 5.98
C PHE A 96 0.59 2.71 6.36
N GLU A 97 1.48 2.35 5.42
CA GLU A 97 2.93 2.41 5.62
C GLU A 97 3.41 3.83 5.95
N GLU A 98 2.92 4.85 5.23
CA GLU A 98 3.23 6.25 5.53
C GLU A 98 2.77 6.65 6.94
N TYR A 99 1.60 6.17 7.37
CA TYR A 99 1.12 6.42 8.73
C TYR A 99 2.00 5.78 9.79
N VAL A 100 2.32 4.49 9.65
CA VAL A 100 3.21 3.77 10.58
C VAL A 100 4.56 4.50 10.67
N PHE A 101 5.14 4.87 9.53
CA PHE A 101 6.38 5.63 9.50
C PHE A 101 6.26 6.97 10.24
N SER A 102 5.18 7.71 10.00
CA SER A 102 4.94 9.01 10.65
C SER A 102 4.80 8.91 12.16
N VAL A 103 4.21 7.82 12.66
CA VAL A 103 4.06 7.56 14.11
C VAL A 103 5.42 7.20 14.70
N LEU A 104 6.13 6.23 14.13
CA LEU A 104 7.41 5.76 14.65
C LEU A 104 8.49 6.86 14.62
N SER A 105 8.56 7.63 13.54
CA SER A 105 9.61 8.65 13.33
C SER A 105 9.49 9.87 14.25
N LYS A 106 8.37 10.01 14.98
CA LYS A 106 8.23 11.02 16.03
C LYS A 106 9.06 10.71 17.27
N TYR A 107 9.32 9.42 17.51
CA TYR A 107 9.93 8.94 18.76
C TYR A 107 11.28 8.27 18.52
N TYR A 108 11.50 7.71 17.32
CA TYR A 108 12.63 6.84 17.04
C TYR A 108 13.31 7.21 15.72
N LYS A 109 14.58 6.81 15.58
CA LYS A 109 15.26 6.75 14.29
C LYS A 109 14.72 5.56 13.49
N VAL A 110 14.10 5.85 12.35
CA VAL A 110 13.48 4.85 11.49
C VAL A 110 14.14 4.82 10.11
N GLU A 111 14.68 3.67 9.73
CA GLU A 111 15.21 3.43 8.38
C GLU A 111 14.16 2.71 7.53
N ARG A 112 13.74 3.33 6.41
CA ARG A 112 12.76 2.75 5.49
C ARG A 112 13.42 1.86 4.44
N ASN A 113 12.84 0.70 4.15
CA ASN A 113 13.20 -0.14 2.99
C ASN A 113 14.71 -0.40 2.86
N LYS A 114 15.42 -0.50 3.99
CA LYS A 114 16.87 -0.67 4.03
C LYS A 114 17.22 -2.10 3.66
N LYS A 115 18.21 -2.26 2.77
CA LYS A 115 18.71 -3.59 2.38
C LYS A 115 19.35 -4.27 3.59
N ILE A 116 18.95 -5.51 3.85
CA ILE A 116 19.45 -6.29 4.98
C ILE A 116 20.47 -7.36 4.58
N TYR A 117 20.55 -7.71 3.30
CA TYR A 117 21.59 -8.59 2.77
C TYR A 117 22.15 -7.94 1.52
N ASP A 118 23.48 -7.94 1.40
CA ASP A 118 24.15 -7.73 0.13
C ASP A 118 23.84 -8.92 -0.77
N TYR A 119 23.68 -8.64 -2.07
CA TYR A 119 23.16 -9.58 -3.06
C TYR A 119 23.81 -10.98 -2.95
N ILE A 120 22.98 -12.00 -2.70
CA ILE A 120 23.41 -13.41 -2.74
C ILE A 120 23.03 -13.94 -4.13
N TYR A 121 24.03 -14.21 -4.97
CA TYR A 121 23.83 -14.70 -6.34
C TYR A 121 22.95 -15.95 -6.36
N GLY A 122 21.87 -15.93 -7.15
CA GLY A 122 20.98 -17.07 -7.34
C GLY A 122 19.86 -17.26 -6.31
N MET A 123 19.79 -16.46 -5.24
CA MET A 123 18.69 -16.54 -4.25
C MET A 123 17.73 -15.36 -4.38
N LYS A 124 16.42 -15.65 -4.57
CA LYS A 124 15.35 -14.66 -4.35
C LYS A 124 15.18 -14.51 -2.83
N VAL A 125 15.96 -13.62 -2.23
CA VAL A 125 15.80 -13.22 -0.82
C VAL A 125 14.95 -11.96 -0.75
N HIS A 126 13.91 -11.97 0.07
CA HIS A 126 13.28 -10.74 0.53
C HIS A 126 14.30 -10.01 1.40
N ASN A 127 14.65 -8.77 1.03
CA ASN A 127 15.80 -8.10 1.64
C ASN A 127 15.54 -6.70 2.17
N LYS A 128 14.28 -6.27 2.26
CA LYS A 128 13.91 -4.93 2.72
C LYS A 128 12.66 -5.02 3.58
N PRO A 129 12.80 -5.09 4.91
CA PRO A 129 11.71 -4.74 5.80
C PRO A 129 11.24 -3.32 5.49
N ASP A 130 9.95 -3.07 5.66
CA ASP A 130 9.29 -1.79 5.51
C ASP A 130 10.02 -0.77 6.41
N PHE A 131 10.28 -1.13 7.68
CA PHE A 131 11.01 -0.31 8.63
C PHE A 131 12.02 -1.07 9.50
N ILE A 132 13.10 -0.38 9.85
CA ILE A 132 14.02 -0.77 10.93
C ILE A 132 14.09 0.39 11.93
N VAL A 133 13.69 0.12 13.17
CA VAL A 133 13.65 1.08 14.27
C VAL A 133 14.92 0.93 15.12
N GLU A 134 15.63 2.04 15.32
CA GLU A 134 16.90 2.11 16.06
C GLU A 134 17.98 1.10 15.60
N GLY A 135 17.89 0.62 14.36
CA GLY A 135 18.77 -0.44 13.85
C GLY A 135 18.57 -1.82 14.49
N LYS A 136 17.62 -1.97 15.43
CA LYS A 136 17.44 -3.17 16.27
C LYS A 136 16.16 -3.94 15.95
N ILE A 137 15.06 -3.24 15.69
CA ILE A 137 13.72 -3.84 15.61
C ILE A 137 13.19 -3.67 14.19
N ALA A 138 12.81 -4.76 13.54
CA ALA A 138 12.17 -4.70 12.22
C ALA A 138 10.64 -4.66 12.35
N ILE A 139 10.00 -3.82 11.55
CA ILE A 139 8.54 -3.63 11.55
C ILE A 139 8.02 -3.78 10.13
N GLU A 140 7.04 -4.67 9.93
CA GLU A 140 6.24 -4.76 8.70
C GLU A 140 4.86 -4.15 8.89
N ALA A 141 4.44 -3.29 7.97
CA ALA A 141 3.09 -2.77 7.90
C ALA A 141 2.32 -3.50 6.81
N LYS A 142 1.19 -4.14 7.16
CA LYS A 142 0.41 -4.96 6.22
C LYS A 142 -1.08 -4.67 6.37
N VAL A 143 -1.79 -4.62 5.24
CA VAL A 143 -3.24 -4.31 5.17
C VAL A 143 -4.10 -5.54 4.85
N GLY A 144 -3.46 -6.72 4.81
CA GLY A 144 -4.06 -8.01 4.48
C GLY A 144 -3.03 -9.13 4.67
N ASP A 145 -3.12 -10.20 3.88
CA ASP A 145 -2.17 -11.30 3.95
C ASP A 145 -0.75 -10.86 3.59
N TYR A 146 0.25 -11.50 4.23
CA TYR A 146 1.66 -11.30 3.95
C TYR A 146 2.33 -12.63 3.59
N ASN A 147 3.49 -12.56 2.94
CA ASN A 147 4.26 -13.75 2.61
C ASN A 147 4.97 -14.29 3.88
N ASN A 148 4.57 -15.47 4.36
CA ASN A 148 5.21 -16.10 5.52
C ASN A 148 6.71 -16.38 5.29
N GLU A 149 7.13 -16.65 4.05
CA GLU A 149 8.54 -16.87 3.73
C GLU A 149 9.36 -15.58 3.93
N GLN A 150 8.83 -14.44 3.50
CA GLN A 150 9.44 -13.13 3.74
C GLN A 150 9.65 -12.86 5.23
N ILE A 151 8.62 -13.08 6.06
CA ILE A 151 8.73 -12.86 7.51
C ILE A 151 9.78 -13.78 8.13
N ARG A 152 9.80 -15.06 7.75
CA ARG A 152 10.80 -16.01 8.25
C ARG A 152 12.23 -15.61 7.89
N GLU A 153 12.44 -15.02 6.71
CA GLU A 153 13.75 -14.48 6.33
C GLU A 153 14.16 -13.30 7.21
N TYR A 154 13.23 -12.38 7.49
CA TYR A 154 13.50 -11.26 8.38
C TYR A 154 13.75 -11.69 9.82
N GLU A 155 13.02 -12.70 10.32
CA GLU A 155 13.19 -13.30 11.65
C GLU A 155 14.56 -13.97 11.86
N LYS A 156 15.27 -14.32 10.78
CA LYS A 156 16.67 -14.80 10.88
C LYS A 156 17.64 -13.68 11.21
N LYS A 157 17.39 -12.46 10.71
CA LYS A 157 18.27 -11.31 10.93
C LYS A 157 17.89 -10.49 12.15
N PHE A 158 16.59 -10.28 12.37
CA PHE A 158 16.06 -9.51 13.47
C PHE A 158 15.35 -10.45 14.45
N PRO A 159 15.98 -10.78 15.59
CA PRO A 159 15.35 -11.59 16.63
C PRO A 159 14.10 -10.93 17.21
N ILE A 160 14.04 -9.59 17.16
CA ILE A 160 12.93 -8.78 17.62
C ILE A 160 12.33 -8.08 16.41
N GLY A 161 11.02 -8.23 16.23
CA GLY A 161 10.29 -7.50 15.21
C GLY A 161 8.79 -7.65 15.40
N ALA A 162 8.06 -6.89 14.60
CA ALA A 162 6.61 -6.87 14.67
C ALA A 162 5.96 -6.73 13.29
N ILE A 163 4.74 -7.25 13.20
CA ILE A 163 3.86 -7.05 12.06
C ILE A 163 2.68 -6.23 12.54
N VAL A 164 2.39 -5.15 11.84
CA VAL A 164 1.42 -4.15 12.25
C VAL A 164 0.30 -4.10 11.22
N PHE A 165 -0.93 -4.11 11.69
CA PHE A 165 -2.14 -4.08 10.88
C PHE A 165 -2.97 -2.85 11.22
N PRO A 166 -3.60 -2.20 10.22
CA PRO A 166 -4.45 -1.05 10.48
C PRO A 166 -5.65 -1.42 11.34
N TRP A 167 -6.31 -2.54 11.02
CA TRP A 167 -7.47 -3.08 11.72
C TRP A 167 -7.16 -4.51 12.19
N SER A 168 -7.92 -5.51 11.73
CA SER A 168 -7.60 -6.92 11.92
C SER A 168 -6.74 -7.46 10.76
N GLY A 169 -6.13 -8.63 10.98
CA GLY A 169 -5.34 -9.33 9.98
C GLY A 169 -5.10 -10.77 10.39
N ASN A 170 -4.60 -11.58 9.46
CA ASN A 170 -4.10 -12.91 9.77
C ASN A 170 -2.59 -12.83 10.02
N CYS A 171 -2.13 -13.42 11.11
CA CYS A 171 -0.72 -13.38 11.46
C CYS A 171 -0.22 -14.76 11.90
N LYS A 172 0.79 -15.26 11.20
CA LYS A 172 1.52 -16.51 11.42
C LYS A 172 3.03 -16.27 11.48
N ALA A 173 3.46 -15.26 12.24
CA ALA A 173 4.87 -15.07 12.55
C ALA A 173 5.33 -16.09 13.60
N SER A 174 6.60 -16.50 13.54
CA SER A 174 7.13 -17.53 14.44
C SER A 174 7.75 -16.95 15.72
N LYS A 175 8.35 -15.76 15.61
CA LYS A 175 9.01 -15.03 16.70
C LYS A 175 8.47 -13.62 16.86
N TRP A 176 8.09 -12.97 15.76
CA TRP A 176 7.63 -11.59 15.80
C TRP A 176 6.22 -11.47 16.35
N ILE A 177 5.92 -10.30 16.91
CA ILE A 177 4.62 -10.01 17.53
C ILE A 177 3.73 -9.26 16.55
N CYS A 178 2.44 -9.58 16.57
CA CYS A 178 1.46 -8.96 15.69
C CYS A 178 0.66 -7.91 16.46
N PHE A 179 0.61 -6.69 15.93
CA PHE A 179 -0.17 -5.57 16.47
C PHE A 179 -1.34 -5.29 15.53
N TYR A 180 -2.55 -5.38 16.08
CA TYR A 180 -3.80 -5.09 15.38
C TYR A 180 -4.36 -3.75 15.85
N TYR A 181 -5.26 -3.17 15.06
CA TYR A 181 -5.94 -1.90 15.34
C TYR A 181 -4.97 -0.72 15.51
N PHE A 182 -3.86 -0.72 14.78
CA PHE A 182 -2.82 0.31 14.92
C PHE A 182 -3.34 1.73 14.65
N VAL A 183 -4.33 1.89 13.76
CA VAL A 183 -4.94 3.21 13.50
C VAL A 183 -5.71 3.78 14.69
N LYS A 184 -6.08 2.93 15.66
CA LYS A 184 -6.80 3.33 16.88
C LYS A 184 -5.90 3.39 18.11
N ASP A 185 -4.92 2.49 18.21
CA ASP A 185 -4.03 2.37 19.38
C ASP A 185 -2.56 2.16 18.95
N PRO A 186 -1.91 3.21 18.39
CA PRO A 186 -0.49 3.14 18.04
C PRO A 186 0.41 2.99 19.28
N GLU A 187 -0.05 3.50 20.44
CA GLU A 187 0.68 3.51 21.71
C GLU A 187 1.07 2.10 22.19
N ARG A 188 0.26 1.09 21.86
CA ARG A 188 0.57 -0.30 22.20
C ARG A 188 1.87 -0.78 21.54
N LEU A 189 2.12 -0.39 20.28
CA LEU A 189 3.39 -0.69 19.61
C LEU A 189 4.52 0.13 20.22
N LEU A 190 4.31 1.44 20.44
CA LEU A 190 5.34 2.33 20.98
C LEU A 190 5.86 1.86 22.34
N ARG A 191 4.96 1.55 23.29
CA ARG A 191 5.35 0.99 24.61
C ARG A 191 6.14 -0.31 24.50
N TRP A 192 5.79 -1.15 23.53
CA TRP A 192 6.49 -2.41 23.29
C TRP A 192 7.90 -2.16 22.72
N ILE A 193 8.02 -1.25 21.75
CA ILE A 193 9.32 -0.83 21.20
C ILE A 193 10.21 -0.28 22.31
N GLU A 194 9.67 0.61 23.16
CA GLU A 194 10.40 1.23 24.27
C GLU A 194 11.03 0.20 25.21
N PHE A 195 10.29 -0.85 25.56
CA PHE A 195 10.79 -1.94 26.41
C PHE A 195 12.01 -2.65 25.82
N TYR A 196 12.11 -2.75 24.49
CA TYR A 196 13.23 -3.40 23.79
C TYR A 196 14.36 -2.45 23.41
N ILE A 197 14.12 -1.13 23.43
CA ILE A 197 15.18 -0.13 23.21
C ILE A 197 15.96 0.12 24.50
N ILE A 198 15.27 0.22 25.64
CA ILE A 198 15.88 0.50 26.95
C ILE A 198 16.72 -0.69 27.46
N LYS A 199 16.41 -1.91 27.03
CA LYS A 199 17.19 -3.12 27.33
C LYS A 199 18.40 -3.28 26.39
#